data_AF-A0ABD0S8X1-F1
#
_entry.id   AF-A0ABD0S8X1-F1
#
_cell.length_a   1.000
_cell.length_b   1.000
_cell.length_c   1.000
_cell.angle_alpha   90.00
_cell.angle_beta   90.00
_cell.angle_gamma   90.00
#
_symmetry.space_group_name_H-M   'P 1'
#
loop_
_entity.id
_entity.type
_entity.pdbx_description
1 polymer ?
#
loop_
_entity_poly.entity_id
_entity_poly.type
_entity_poly.pdbx_seq_one_letter_code
_entity_poly.pdbx_strand_id
1 'polypeptide(L)'
;MAIRPVLKEWARRAHGRLTYRATQLLSGHGCFGAFLSRIGREESASCHHCSCDEDTAQHTLETCPAWARERSVLVAAVGQDLSLRAVVARMLESEEKWQAVLTFCEAVVSQKEAAEREREASADAPTIRRRLTGRRRRQFNLLMPLLDGPRTTDSGEPAGR
;
A
#
# COMPACT_ATOMS: atom_id res chain seq x y z
N MET A 1 -1.61 -15.57 7.91
CA MET A 1 -0.68 -14.42 7.93
C MET A 1 0.72 -14.90 7.53
N ALA A 2 1.35 -14.24 6.56
CA ALA A 2 2.59 -14.70 5.92
C ALA A 2 3.84 -14.66 6.81
N ILE A 3 3.83 -13.81 7.84
CA ILE A 3 4.97 -13.62 8.77
C ILE A 3 5.05 -14.73 9.82
N ARG A 4 3.92 -15.36 10.19
CA ARG A 4 3.85 -16.34 11.29
C ARG A 4 4.92 -17.45 11.22
N PRO A 5 5.22 -18.06 10.06
CA PRO A 5 6.24 -19.11 9.98
C PRO A 5 7.66 -18.65 10.30
N VAL A 6 7.97 -17.36 10.11
CA VAL A 6 9.30 -16.75 10.31
C VAL A 6 9.28 -15.66 11.38
N LEU A 7 8.36 -15.77 12.34
CA LEU A 7 8.11 -14.71 13.32
C LEU A 7 9.34 -14.39 14.18
N LYS A 8 10.15 -15.39 14.51
CA LYS A 8 11.34 -15.22 15.36
C LYS A 8 12.42 -14.41 14.64
N GLU A 9 12.69 -14.77 13.39
CA GLU A 9 13.63 -14.10 12.49
C GLU A 9 13.13 -12.69 12.20
N TRP A 10 11.84 -12.55 11.89
CA TRP A 10 11.19 -11.27 11.65
C TRP A 10 11.29 -10.31 12.84
N ALA A 11 11.18 -10.82 14.07
CA ALA A 11 11.30 -10.00 15.27
C ALA A 11 12.75 -9.61 15.59
N ARG A 12 13.73 -10.43 15.20
CA ARG A 12 15.17 -10.23 15.49
C ARG A 12 15.93 -9.52 14.38
N ARG A 13 15.32 -9.29 13.22
CA ARG A 13 15.97 -8.67 12.07
C ARG A 13 16.63 -7.33 12.44
N ALA A 14 17.84 -7.10 11.93
CA ALA A 14 18.60 -5.88 12.17
C ALA A 14 18.19 -4.70 11.26
N HIS A 15 17.42 -4.99 10.22
CA HIS A 15 17.13 -4.08 9.11
C HIS A 15 15.66 -4.16 8.70
N GLY A 16 15.26 -3.35 7.70
CA GLY A 16 13.93 -3.41 7.11
C GLY A 16 12.79 -2.80 7.92
N ARG A 17 12.40 -1.57 7.61
CA ARG A 17 11.11 -1.01 8.07
C ARG A 17 10.02 -1.35 7.07
N LEU A 18 8.81 -1.65 7.55
CA LEU A 18 7.65 -1.77 6.68
C LEU A 18 7.09 -0.39 6.35
N THR A 19 6.76 -0.18 5.08
CA THR A 19 5.93 0.94 4.65
C THR A 19 4.45 0.62 4.87
N TYR A 20 3.61 1.64 4.81
CA TYR A 20 2.15 1.48 4.88
C TYR A 20 1.63 0.52 3.80
N ARG A 21 2.13 0.65 2.57
CA ARG A 21 1.73 -0.18 1.43
C ARG A 21 2.27 -1.61 1.50
N ALA A 22 3.50 -1.79 1.97
CA ALA A 22 4.01 -3.14 2.24
C ALA A 22 3.20 -3.84 3.35
N THR A 23 2.81 -3.10 4.39
CA THR A 23 1.94 -3.64 5.46
C THR A 23 0.58 -4.08 4.91
N GLN A 24 -0.03 -3.29 4.02
CA GLN A 24 -1.26 -3.67 3.33
C GLN A 24 -1.10 -4.96 2.54
N LEU A 25 -0.07 -5.06 1.69
CA LEU A 25 0.19 -6.24 0.89
C LEU A 25 0.38 -7.50 1.77
N LEU A 26 1.26 -7.43 2.78
CA LEU A 26 1.58 -8.58 3.62
C LEU A 26 0.42 -9.04 4.51
N SER A 27 -0.49 -8.13 4.84
CA SER A 27 -1.69 -8.43 5.61
C SER A 27 -2.89 -8.80 4.74
N GLY A 28 -2.84 -8.53 3.43
CA GLY A 28 -3.99 -8.64 2.53
C GLY A 28 -5.11 -7.66 2.89
N HIS A 29 -4.80 -6.50 3.48
CA HIS A 29 -5.75 -5.46 3.84
C HIS A 29 -5.60 -4.23 2.93
N GLY A 30 -6.57 -3.32 2.98
CA GLY A 30 -6.52 -2.04 2.28
C GLY A 30 -7.31 -2.05 0.98
N CYS A 31 -6.67 -1.71 -0.14
CA CYS A 31 -7.35 -1.52 -1.42
C CYS A 31 -7.67 -2.82 -2.21
N PHE A 32 -7.48 -3.99 -1.60
CA PHE A 32 -7.77 -5.28 -2.24
C PHE A 32 -9.27 -5.58 -2.25
N GLY A 33 -9.83 -5.91 -3.42
CA GLY A 33 -11.25 -6.24 -3.56
C GLY A 33 -11.73 -7.33 -2.59
N ALA A 34 -10.95 -8.39 -2.39
CA ALA A 34 -11.28 -9.44 -1.43
C ALA A 34 -11.38 -8.92 0.02
N PHE A 35 -10.55 -7.94 0.38
CA PHE A 35 -10.65 -7.28 1.69
C PHE A 35 -11.85 -6.35 1.78
N LEU A 36 -12.01 -5.47 0.79
CA LEU A 36 -13.08 -4.47 0.77
C LEU A 36 -14.46 -5.12 0.78
N SER A 37 -14.64 -6.22 0.04
CA SER A 37 -15.89 -7.00 0.04
C SER A 37 -16.17 -7.62 1.40
N ARG A 38 -15.15 -8.24 2.02
CA ARG A 38 -15.26 -8.82 3.35
C ARG A 38 -15.68 -7.81 4.43
N ILE A 39 -15.31 -6.54 4.29
CA ILE A 39 -15.70 -5.47 5.24
C ILE A 39 -16.93 -4.67 4.79
N GLY A 40 -17.65 -5.11 3.75
CA GLY A 40 -18.86 -4.48 3.26
C GLY A 40 -18.65 -3.12 2.59
N ARG A 41 -17.44 -2.85 2.09
CA ARG A 41 -17.11 -1.64 1.33
C ARG A 41 -17.17 -1.83 -0.19
N GLU A 42 -17.30 -3.07 -0.64
CA GLU A 42 -17.34 -3.47 -2.04
C GLU A 42 -18.37 -4.59 -2.20
N GLU A 43 -19.12 -4.61 -3.30
CA GLU A 43 -20.12 -5.67 -3.54
C GLU A 43 -19.47 -7.00 -3.94
N SER A 44 -18.31 -6.93 -4.61
CA SER A 44 -17.60 -8.08 -5.17
C SER A 44 -16.14 -8.11 -4.72
N ALA A 45 -15.57 -9.31 -4.60
CA ALA A 45 -14.15 -9.51 -4.35
C ALA A 45 -13.28 -9.32 -5.62
N SER A 46 -13.90 -9.15 -6.80
CA SER A 46 -13.24 -9.15 -8.10
C SER A 46 -12.16 -8.08 -8.26
N CYS A 47 -11.16 -8.40 -9.07
CA CYS A 47 -10.10 -7.49 -9.43
C CYS A 47 -10.59 -6.43 -10.41
N HIS A 48 -10.33 -5.17 -10.09
CA HIS A 48 -10.64 -4.04 -10.98
C HIS A 48 -9.61 -3.82 -12.08
N HIS A 49 -8.51 -4.58 -12.05
CA HIS A 49 -7.38 -4.42 -12.97
C HIS A 49 -7.26 -5.59 -13.95
N CYS A 50 -8.03 -6.65 -13.77
CA CYS A 50 -8.09 -7.81 -14.66
C CYS A 50 -9.40 -8.58 -14.47
N SER A 51 -9.62 -9.65 -15.22
CA SER A 51 -10.84 -10.47 -15.14
C SER A 51 -10.85 -11.53 -14.02
N CYS A 52 -10.00 -11.39 -13.00
CA CYS A 52 -9.97 -12.36 -11.89
C CYS A 52 -11.08 -12.07 -10.88
N ASP A 53 -11.77 -13.12 -10.43
CA ASP A 53 -12.90 -13.03 -9.50
C ASP A 53 -12.49 -12.67 -8.06
N GLU A 54 -11.21 -12.81 -7.71
CA GLU A 54 -10.70 -12.49 -6.38
C GLU A 54 -9.42 -11.65 -6.42
N ASP A 55 -9.55 -10.38 -6.05
CA ASP A 55 -8.43 -9.47 -5.85
C ASP A 55 -7.80 -9.66 -4.46
N THR A 56 -6.93 -10.66 -4.37
CA THR A 56 -6.11 -10.90 -3.18
C THR A 56 -4.71 -10.29 -3.34
N ALA A 57 -4.01 -10.10 -2.22
CA ALA A 57 -2.59 -9.73 -2.25
C ALA A 57 -1.73 -10.77 -2.99
N GLN A 58 -2.07 -12.05 -2.84
CA GLN A 58 -1.43 -13.15 -3.55
C GLN A 58 -1.66 -13.05 -5.07
N HIS A 59 -2.90 -12.82 -5.50
CA HIS A 59 -3.22 -12.57 -6.91
C HIS A 59 -2.42 -11.39 -7.48
N THR A 60 -2.39 -10.27 -6.74
CA THR A 60 -1.63 -9.07 -7.12
C THR A 60 -0.13 -9.38 -7.29
N LEU A 61 0.44 -10.18 -6.38
CA LEU A 61 1.85 -10.57 -6.40
C LEU A 61 2.19 -11.56 -7.50
N GLU A 62 1.33 -12.54 -7.79
CA GLU A 62 1.71 -13.71 -8.60
C GLU A 62 1.17 -13.68 -10.02
N THR A 63 -0.09 -13.29 -10.21
CA THR A 63 -0.83 -13.63 -11.43
C THR A 63 -1.54 -12.47 -12.10
N CYS A 64 -1.75 -11.35 -11.41
CA CYS A 64 -2.45 -10.21 -11.98
C CYS A 64 -1.70 -9.67 -13.20
N PRO A 65 -2.29 -9.70 -14.41
CA PRO A 65 -1.60 -9.30 -15.64
C PRO A 65 -1.28 -7.80 -15.66
N ALA A 66 -2.06 -6.97 -14.96
CA ALA A 66 -1.83 -5.53 -14.87
C ALA A 66 -0.46 -5.17 -14.27
N TRP A 67 0.09 -6.04 -13.41
CA TRP A 67 1.35 -5.80 -12.70
C TRP A 67 2.52 -6.63 -13.24
N ALA A 68 2.41 -7.14 -14.47
CA ALA A 68 3.40 -8.05 -15.04
C ALA A 68 4.81 -7.45 -15.11
N ARG A 69 4.91 -6.16 -15.42
CA ARG A 69 6.18 -5.43 -15.52
C ARG A 69 6.83 -5.23 -14.15
N GLU A 70 6.06 -4.77 -13.17
CA GLU A 70 6.54 -4.59 -11.79
C GLU A 70 6.95 -5.94 -11.20
N ARG A 71 6.14 -6.97 -11.47
CA ARG A 71 6.40 -8.34 -11.03
C ARG A 71 7.68 -8.91 -11.65
N SER A 72 7.96 -8.67 -12.93
CA SER A 72 9.21 -9.17 -13.54
C SER A 72 10.46 -8.56 -12.89
N VAL A 73 10.40 -7.29 -12.48
CA VAL A 73 11.49 -6.64 -11.73
C VAL A 73 11.63 -7.27 -10.34
N LEU A 74 10.52 -7.52 -9.65
CA LEU A 74 10.54 -8.18 -8.35
C LEU A 74 11.14 -9.60 -8.45
N VAL A 75 10.72 -10.39 -9.44
CA VAL A 75 11.23 -11.76 -9.69
C VAL A 75 12.74 -11.78 -9.87
N ALA A 76 13.31 -10.80 -10.58
CA ALA A 76 14.76 -10.71 -10.76
C ALA A 76 15.51 -10.50 -9.44
N ALA A 77 14.88 -9.88 -8.44
CA ALA A 77 15.49 -9.61 -7.13
C ALA A 77 15.26 -10.73 -6.10
N VAL A 78 14.05 -11.31 -6.05
CA VAL A 78 13.66 -12.25 -4.97
C VAL A 78 13.42 -13.69 -5.43
N GLY A 79 13.42 -13.94 -6.75
CA GLY A 79 13.17 -15.26 -7.35
C GLY A 79 11.74 -15.45 -7.84
N GLN A 80 11.47 -16.63 -8.41
CA GLN A 80 10.20 -16.97 -9.09
C GLN A 80 9.05 -17.28 -8.14
N ASP A 81 9.34 -17.81 -6.94
CA ASP A 81 8.31 -18.09 -5.93
C ASP A 81 7.90 -16.78 -5.25
N LEU A 82 6.78 -16.23 -5.71
CA LEU A 82 6.20 -15.00 -5.18
C LEU A 82 5.06 -15.26 -4.19
N SER A 83 4.98 -16.46 -3.63
CA SER A 83 4.04 -16.70 -2.54
C SER A 83 4.35 -15.76 -1.39
N LEU A 84 3.32 -15.22 -0.74
CA LEU A 84 3.51 -14.25 0.35
C LEU A 84 4.50 -14.77 1.42
N ARG A 85 4.55 -16.08 1.65
CA ARG A 85 5.51 -16.71 2.56
C ARG A 85 6.94 -16.66 2.01
N ALA A 86 7.13 -17.02 0.75
CA ALA A 86 8.44 -16.97 0.10
C ALA A 86 8.95 -15.53 0.03
N VAL A 87 8.11 -14.57 -0.36
CA VAL A 87 8.45 -13.14 -0.37
C VAL A 87 8.94 -12.68 1.01
N VAL A 88 8.19 -12.99 2.08
CA VAL A 88 8.60 -12.63 3.46
C VAL A 88 9.93 -13.29 3.85
N ALA A 89 10.15 -14.55 3.48
CA ALA A 89 11.43 -15.21 3.73
C ALA A 89 12.58 -14.51 2.98
N ARG A 90 12.38 -14.15 1.71
CA ARG A 90 13.37 -13.45 0.88
C ARG A 90 13.69 -12.06 1.38
N MET A 91 12.70 -11.34 1.91
CA MET A 91 12.92 -10.04 2.55
C MET A 91 13.92 -10.13 3.72
N LEU A 92 13.92 -11.23 4.47
CA LEU A 92 14.82 -11.40 5.62
C LEU A 92 16.26 -11.75 5.24
N GLU A 93 16.51 -12.12 3.98
CA GLU A 93 17.83 -12.54 3.52
C GLU A 93 18.77 -11.36 3.26
N SER A 94 18.26 -10.20 2.85
CA SER A 94 19.08 -9.00 2.62
C SER A 94 18.26 -7.72 2.56
N GLU A 95 18.89 -6.58 2.86
CA GLU A 95 18.26 -5.26 2.76
C GLU A 95 17.89 -4.93 1.31
N GLU A 96 18.65 -5.40 0.31
CA GLU A 96 18.35 -5.21 -1.11
C GLU A 96 17.04 -5.92 -1.50
N LYS A 97 16.85 -7.17 -1.04
CA LYS A 97 15.60 -7.91 -1.25
C LYS A 97 14.44 -7.26 -0.51
N TRP A 98 14.68 -6.75 0.69
CA TRP A 98 13.71 -5.97 1.44
C TRP A 98 13.26 -4.75 0.63
N GLN A 99 14.21 -3.93 0.14
CA GLN A 99 13.92 -2.73 -0.65
C GLN A 99 13.22 -3.06 -1.97
N ALA A 100 13.60 -4.14 -2.67
CA ALA A 100 12.92 -4.57 -3.88
C ALA A 100 11.43 -4.84 -3.65
N VAL A 101 11.08 -5.50 -2.54
CA VAL A 101 9.68 -5.71 -2.16
C VAL A 101 8.99 -4.39 -1.82
N LEU A 102 9.65 -3.48 -1.09
CA LEU A 102 9.06 -2.17 -0.79
C LEU A 102 8.78 -1.35 -2.05
N THR A 103 9.72 -1.32 -3.01
CA THR A 103 9.55 -0.64 -4.29
C THR A 103 8.39 -1.22 -5.08
N PHE A 104 8.26 -2.55 -5.15
CA PHE A 104 7.10 -3.20 -5.76
C PHE A 104 5.80 -2.79 -5.07
N CYS A 105 5.75 -2.85 -3.73
CA CYS A 105 4.57 -2.47 -2.96
C CYS A 105 4.18 -1.01 -3.21
N GLU A 106 5.16 -0.10 -3.25
CA GLU A 106 4.93 1.30 -3.52
C GLU A 106 4.36 1.50 -4.92
N ALA A 107 4.95 0.90 -5.95
CA ALA A 107 4.50 1.02 -7.32
C ALA A 107 3.08 0.47 -7.53
N VAL A 108 2.80 -0.74 -7.02
CA VAL A 108 1.53 -1.43 -7.30
C VAL A 108 0.40 -0.98 -6.39
N VAL A 109 0.64 -0.95 -5.07
CA VAL A 109 -0.43 -0.65 -4.11
C VAL A 109 -0.85 0.82 -4.19
N SER A 110 0.05 1.74 -4.52
CA SER A 110 -0.33 3.16 -4.72
C SER A 110 -1.28 3.36 -5.90
N GLN A 111 -1.07 2.63 -6.99
CA GLN A 111 -1.96 2.64 -8.16
C GLN A 111 -3.31 2.01 -7.84
N LYS A 112 -3.33 0.89 -7.11
CA LYS A 112 -4.59 0.28 -6.62
C LYS A 112 -5.36 1.24 -5.70
N GLU A 113 -4.68 1.92 -4.79
CA GLU A 113 -5.28 2.95 -3.91
C GLU A 113 -5.81 4.15 -4.70
N ALA A 114 -5.12 4.56 -5.76
CA ALA A 114 -5.57 5.64 -6.64
C ALA A 114 -6.86 5.25 -7.37
N ALA A 115 -6.87 4.05 -7.97
CA ALA A 115 -8.05 3.52 -8.63
C ALA A 115 -9.23 3.32 -7.64
N GLU A 116 -8.98 2.87 -6.41
CA GLU A 116 -10.01 2.83 -5.36
C GLU A 116 -10.56 4.23 -5.07
N ARG A 117 -9.69 5.22 -4.86
CA ARG A 117 -10.09 6.60 -4.58
C ARG A 117 -10.91 7.22 -5.71
N GLU A 118 -10.56 6.95 -6.96
CA GLU A 118 -11.32 7.40 -8.13
C GLU A 118 -12.73 6.78 -8.13
N ARG A 119 -12.84 5.47 -7.85
CA ARG A 119 -14.15 4.80 -7.72
C ARG A 119 -14.98 5.32 -6.56
N GLU A 120 -14.36 5.68 -5.44
CA GLU A 120 -15.03 6.30 -4.29
C GLU A 120 -15.52 7.73 -4.58
N ALA A 121 -14.79 8.46 -5.43
CA ALA A 121 -15.10 9.84 -5.78
C ALA A 121 -16.13 9.98 -6.91
N SER A 122 -16.41 8.89 -7.65
CA SER A 122 -17.42 8.89 -8.70
C SER A 122 -18.80 9.30 -8.15
N ALA A 123 -19.53 10.12 -8.91
CA ALA A 123 -20.90 10.50 -8.57
C ALA A 123 -21.83 9.29 -8.44
N ASP A 124 -21.54 8.24 -9.22
CA ASP A 124 -22.29 6.99 -9.27
C ASP A 124 -21.79 5.96 -8.23
N ALA A 125 -20.87 6.34 -7.34
CA ALA A 125 -20.34 5.44 -6.34
C ALA A 125 -21.46 4.95 -5.39
N PRO A 126 -21.61 3.64 -5.19
CA PRO A 126 -22.52 3.09 -4.20
C PRO A 126 -22.29 3.70 -2.82
N THR A 127 -23.37 3.88 -2.04
CA THR A 127 -23.28 4.51 -0.71
C THR A 127 -22.33 3.77 0.23
N ILE A 128 -22.17 2.45 0.07
CA ILE A 128 -21.23 1.61 0.81
C ILE A 128 -19.75 2.01 0.60
N ARG A 129 -19.42 2.64 -0.54
CA ARG A 129 -18.07 3.12 -0.85
C ARG A 129 -17.80 4.52 -0.30
N ARG A 130 -18.84 5.31 -0.02
CA ARG A 130 -18.67 6.68 0.50
C ARG A 130 -17.93 6.64 1.82
N ARG A 131 -16.79 7.32 1.89
CA ARG A 131 -16.06 7.49 3.15
C ARG A 131 -16.94 8.24 4.14
N LEU A 132 -17.51 7.52 5.10
CA LEU A 132 -17.92 8.13 6.36
C LEU A 132 -16.63 8.64 7.00
N THR A 133 -16.33 9.93 6.82
CA THR A 133 -15.20 10.56 7.50
C THR A 133 -15.41 10.37 8.99
N GLY A 134 -14.65 9.45 9.60
CA GLY A 134 -14.70 9.22 11.03
C GLY A 134 -14.36 10.51 11.78
N ARG A 135 -14.95 10.69 12.97
CA ARG A 135 -14.86 11.93 13.78
C ARG A 135 -13.42 12.48 13.88
N ARG A 136 -12.43 11.60 14.06
CA ARG A 136 -11.00 11.95 14.13
C ARG A 136 -10.43 12.53 12.83
N ARG A 137 -10.83 12.00 11.66
CA ARG A 137 -10.35 12.50 10.36
C ARG A 137 -11.04 13.81 9.96
N ARG A 138 -12.32 14.00 10.35
CA ARG A 138 -12.99 15.30 10.26
C ARG A 138 -12.26 16.34 11.09
N GLN A 139 -11.93 16.00 12.33
CA GLN A 139 -11.21 16.89 13.25
C GLN A 139 -9.81 17.22 12.74
N PHE A 140 -9.05 16.24 12.24
CA PHE A 140 -7.75 16.46 11.62
C PHE A 140 -7.85 17.34 10.36
N ASN A 141 -8.79 17.08 9.45
CA ASN A 141 -9.00 17.91 8.26
C ASN A 141 -9.44 19.35 8.59
N LEU A 142 -10.18 19.55 9.69
CA LEU A 142 -10.52 20.88 10.22
C LEU A 142 -9.30 21.59 10.83
N LEU A 143 -8.37 20.84 11.42
CA LEU A 143 -7.15 21.37 12.06
C LEU A 143 -5.99 21.56 11.07
N MET A 144 -5.97 20.84 9.95
CA MET A 144 -4.87 20.89 8.95
C MET A 144 -4.61 22.32 8.43
N PRO A 145 -5.62 23.13 8.07
CA PRO A 145 -5.40 24.52 7.63
C PRO A 145 -4.83 25.44 8.74
N LEU A 146 -4.94 25.05 10.01
CA LEU A 146 -4.42 25.82 11.16
C LEU A 146 -2.96 25.48 11.48
N LEU A 147 -2.46 24.34 10.99
CA LEU A 147 -1.08 23.90 11.17
C LEU A 147 -0.15 24.44 10.06
N ASP A 148 -0.70 24.70 8.87
CA ASP A 148 0.00 25.33 7.74
C ASP A 148 -0.03 26.88 7.84
N GLY A 149 0.30 27.42 9.03
CA GLY A 149 0.44 28.86 9.22
C GLY A 149 1.52 29.48 8.31
N PRO A 150 1.45 30.80 8.01
CA PRO A 150 2.35 31.42 7.05
C PRO A 150 3.80 31.32 7.53
N ARG A 151 4.64 30.72 6.69
CA ARG A 151 6.08 30.61 6.90
C ARG A 151 6.63 32.05 6.86
N THR A 152 7.08 32.55 8.01
CA THR A 152 7.72 33.87 8.11
C THR A 152 8.96 33.88 7.22
N THR A 153 8.91 34.64 6.13
CA THR A 153 10.09 34.97 5.32
C THR A 153 10.90 36.00 6.11
N ASP A 154 12.00 35.58 6.71
CA ASP A 154 12.97 36.50 7.29
C ASP A 154 13.81 37.12 6.15
N SER A 155 13.47 38.37 5.83
CA SER A 155 14.22 39.20 4.88
C SER A 155 15.37 39.87 5.63
N GLY A 156 16.54 39.25 5.63
CA GLY A 156 17.77 39.87 6.13
C GLY A 156 18.29 40.94 5.16
N GLU A 157 18.18 42.20 5.56
CA GLU A 157 18.78 43.37 4.91
C GLU A 157 20.28 43.46 5.25
N PRO A 158 21.19 43.85 4.33
CA PRO A 158 22.62 43.79 4.56
C PRO A 158 23.15 45.06 5.24
N ALA A 159 23.91 44.89 6.33
CA ALA A 159 24.68 45.98 6.92
C ALA A 159 26.00 46.17 6.18
N GLY A 160 26.14 47.30 5.49
CA GLY A 160 27.43 47.83 5.05
C GLY A 160 27.94 48.89 6.03
N ARG A 161 29.17 48.76 6.49
CA ARG A 161 30.28 49.72 6.28
C ARG A 161 31.58 49.12 6.83
#